data_AF-A0A970W7N6-F1
#
_entry.id   AF-A0A970W7N6-F1
#
_cell.length_a   1.000
_cell.length_b   1.000
_cell.length_c   1.000
_cell.angle_alpha   90.00
_cell.angle_beta   90.00
_cell.angle_gamma   90.00
#
_symmetry.space_group_name_H-M   'P 1'
#
loop_
_entity.id
_entity.type
_entity.pdbx_description
1 polymer ?
#
loop_
_entity_poly.entity_id
_entity_poly.type
_entity_poly.pdbx_seq_one_letter_code
_entity_poly.pdbx_strand_id
1 'polypeptide(L)'
;MRQISKVVGVLAVAVVLSMSLVSSTSAEPKAGNAADIVSRFGIGFSGRYPYRLSDYDLDQLKVGEVFPFSWYADWGIQSNPDLAQGMSFTQLLRVGSTHYPPNWTVIQQAAQNNPGSTWLVGNEPECWYQGNRTPQQYAEIYHEVWYRLKSYDPMSVVVVGGVVQPSPLRLKWLSEVLRIYQQTYGETMPVDGWSIHNQILYEGQQGVDWGAGIPAGITDTAGEALHITLKENASLDLFKKHVRDFRQWMKDNGYQDTPLMISEYGVLMPSSILGDGDTNRGDKMVIDFMTGSFDYMLRTVDPEIGFPGDGNRLVQTWLWYSLNEEPYNNDTGQGFNGSLFVYNRPNELTVFGRAFRDYVMGLYGSKTYLPLGMKSFR
;
A
#
# COMPACT_ATOMS: atom_id res chain seq x y z
N MET A 1 -65.87 -40.69 24.36
CA MET A 1 -64.44 -40.70 24.01
C MET A 1 -64.22 -39.85 22.77
N ARG A 2 -63.43 -38.77 22.92
CA ARG A 2 -62.74 -37.91 21.92
C ARG A 2 -63.52 -37.23 20.77
N GLN A 3 -63.31 -35.91 20.72
CA GLN A 3 -63.64 -34.90 19.70
C GLN A 3 -62.87 -35.06 18.38
N ILE A 4 -63.33 -34.39 17.31
CA ILE A 4 -62.68 -33.29 16.54
C ILE A 4 -63.39 -33.17 15.16
N SER A 5 -64.23 -32.16 14.88
CA SER A 5 -63.98 -30.76 14.40
C SER A 5 -63.82 -30.59 12.88
N LYS A 6 -64.62 -29.64 12.34
CA LYS A 6 -64.70 -29.12 10.97
C LYS A 6 -63.49 -28.24 10.57
N VAL A 7 -63.10 -28.22 9.29
CA VAL A 7 -62.43 -27.10 8.55
C VAL A 7 -62.68 -27.31 7.04
N VAL A 8 -63.57 -26.58 6.35
CA VAL A 8 -63.44 -25.29 5.63
C VAL A 8 -62.26 -25.22 4.64
N GLY A 9 -62.57 -25.31 3.34
CA GLY A 9 -61.62 -25.10 2.24
C GLY A 9 -61.35 -23.62 1.97
N VAL A 10 -60.10 -23.30 1.63
CA VAL A 10 -59.66 -22.01 1.11
C VAL A 10 -58.76 -22.26 -0.10
N LEU A 11 -59.04 -21.51 -1.17
CA LEU A 11 -58.30 -21.43 -2.43
C LEU A 11 -56.79 -21.16 -2.20
N ALA A 12 -55.94 -21.90 -2.90
CA ALA A 12 -54.55 -21.52 -3.14
C ALA A 12 -54.38 -21.17 -4.63
N VAL A 13 -54.11 -19.89 -4.90
CA VAL A 13 -53.67 -19.38 -6.21
C VAL A 13 -52.20 -19.75 -6.38
N ALA A 14 -51.89 -20.57 -7.39
CA ALA A 14 -50.52 -20.87 -7.77
C ALA A 14 -49.95 -19.73 -8.63
N VAL A 15 -49.01 -18.96 -8.07
CA VAL A 15 -48.16 -18.04 -8.83
C VAL A 15 -46.98 -18.84 -9.38
N VAL A 16 -46.94 -19.00 -10.69
CA VAL A 16 -45.77 -19.55 -11.40
C VAL A 16 -44.74 -18.42 -11.52
N LEU A 17 -43.73 -18.43 -10.66
CA LEU A 17 -42.52 -17.62 -10.82
C LEU A 17 -41.54 -18.39 -11.72
N SER A 18 -41.40 -17.93 -12.96
CA SER A 18 -40.34 -18.34 -13.87
C SER A 18 -38.99 -17.86 -13.33
N MET A 19 -38.24 -18.75 -12.69
CA MET A 19 -36.82 -18.53 -12.40
C MET A 19 -36.03 -18.62 -13.70
N SER A 20 -35.73 -17.46 -14.30
CA SER A 20 -34.67 -17.33 -15.27
C SER A 20 -33.34 -17.62 -14.57
N LEU A 21 -32.75 -18.78 -14.84
CA LEU A 21 -31.36 -19.08 -14.52
C LEU A 21 -30.47 -18.11 -15.30
N VAL A 22 -30.13 -16.98 -14.69
CA VAL A 22 -29.01 -16.16 -15.12
C VAL A 22 -27.76 -16.90 -14.68
N SER A 23 -27.16 -17.65 -15.61
CA SER A 23 -25.81 -18.15 -15.45
C SER A 23 -24.88 -16.95 -15.41
N SER A 24 -24.56 -16.45 -14.21
CA SER A 24 -23.47 -15.50 -14.03
C SER A 24 -22.17 -16.26 -14.25
N THR A 25 -21.73 -16.33 -15.50
CA THR A 25 -20.31 -16.52 -15.78
C THR A 25 -19.60 -15.31 -15.20
N SER A 26 -19.07 -15.44 -13.99
CA SER A 26 -18.04 -14.53 -13.49
C SER A 26 -16.84 -14.68 -14.42
N ALA A 27 -16.78 -13.83 -15.45
CA ALA A 27 -15.56 -13.65 -16.19
C ALA A 27 -14.49 -13.22 -15.18
N GLU A 28 -13.42 -14.00 -15.06
CA GLU A 28 -12.22 -13.55 -14.36
C GLU A 28 -11.86 -12.16 -14.90
N PRO A 29 -11.50 -11.19 -14.04
CA PRO A 29 -11.07 -9.88 -14.52
C PRO A 29 -9.90 -10.11 -15.48
N LYS A 30 -10.04 -9.66 -16.72
CA LYS A 30 -8.92 -9.69 -17.67
C LYS A 30 -7.74 -9.00 -16.99
N ALA A 31 -6.63 -9.71 -16.85
CA ALA A 31 -5.36 -9.10 -16.49
C ALA A 31 -5.16 -7.88 -17.41
N GLY A 32 -4.90 -6.71 -16.80
CA GLY A 32 -4.70 -5.47 -17.54
C GLY A 32 -3.66 -5.64 -18.64
N ASN A 33 -3.63 -4.75 -19.63
CA ASN A 33 -2.50 -4.75 -20.55
C ASN A 33 -1.18 -4.62 -19.75
N ALA A 34 -0.08 -5.13 -20.26
CA ALA A 34 1.22 -5.12 -19.57
C ALA A 34 1.56 -3.73 -18.99
N ALA A 35 1.27 -2.67 -19.75
CA ALA A 35 1.44 -1.29 -19.31
C ALA A 35 0.59 -0.88 -18.08
N ASP A 36 -0.65 -1.38 -17.95
CA ASP A 36 -1.54 -1.13 -16.80
C ASP A 36 -1.10 -1.91 -15.55
N ILE A 37 -0.41 -3.03 -15.73
CA ILE A 37 0.19 -3.79 -14.61
C ILE A 37 1.43 -3.05 -14.10
N VAL A 38 2.34 -2.66 -15.00
CA VAL A 38 3.59 -1.95 -14.67
C VAL A 38 3.35 -0.61 -14.00
N SER A 39 2.34 0.15 -14.45
CA SER A 39 2.08 1.51 -13.98
C SER A 39 1.68 1.60 -12.49
N ARG A 40 1.58 0.46 -11.80
CA ARG A 40 1.08 0.36 -10.42
C ARG A 40 2.18 0.06 -9.41
N PHE A 41 3.23 -0.63 -9.83
CA PHE A 41 4.35 -0.99 -8.97
C PHE A 41 5.31 0.19 -8.80
N GLY A 42 5.67 0.43 -7.55
CA GLY A 42 6.80 1.25 -7.15
C GLY A 42 7.79 0.50 -6.28
N ILE A 43 8.94 1.11 -6.04
CA ILE A 43 10.03 0.51 -5.29
C ILE A 43 10.64 1.51 -4.30
N GLY A 44 10.88 1.07 -3.06
CA GLY A 44 11.54 1.86 -2.04
C GLY A 44 13.05 1.83 -2.22
N PHE A 45 13.71 2.99 -2.27
CA PHE A 45 15.15 3.09 -2.46
C PHE A 45 15.81 3.73 -1.24
N SER A 46 16.72 3.00 -0.58
CA SER A 46 17.49 3.49 0.55
C SER A 46 18.74 4.22 0.04
N GLY A 47 18.73 5.55 0.12
CA GLY A 47 19.88 6.40 -0.20
C GLY A 47 21.00 6.41 0.86
N ARG A 48 20.96 5.47 1.82
CA ARG A 48 21.94 5.36 2.93
C ARG A 48 23.28 4.79 2.48
N TYR A 49 23.31 4.12 1.33
CA TYR A 49 24.48 3.44 0.78
C TYR A 49 25.14 4.31 -0.30
N PRO A 50 26.43 4.10 -0.61
CA PRO A 50 27.19 4.94 -1.55
C PRO A 50 26.84 4.64 -3.02
N TYR A 51 25.58 4.34 -3.30
CA TYR A 51 25.06 3.99 -4.61
C TYR A 51 23.84 4.85 -4.90
N ARG A 52 23.70 5.24 -6.15
CA ARG A 52 22.50 5.84 -6.72
C ARG A 52 21.56 4.73 -7.19
N LEU A 53 20.29 5.08 -7.40
CA LEU A 53 19.33 4.16 -8.00
C LEU A 53 19.81 3.60 -9.35
N SER A 54 20.46 4.45 -10.15
CA SER A 54 21.04 4.10 -11.45
C SER A 54 22.31 3.22 -11.38
N ASP A 55 22.90 3.02 -10.20
CA ASP A 55 24.05 2.11 -10.04
C ASP A 55 23.61 0.64 -9.89
N TYR A 56 22.35 0.39 -9.54
CA TYR A 56 21.80 -0.97 -9.50
C TYR A 56 21.49 -1.46 -10.91
N ASP A 57 21.79 -2.73 -11.17
CA ASP A 57 21.50 -3.38 -12.45
C ASP A 57 20.01 -3.72 -12.58
N LEU A 58 19.20 -2.66 -12.69
CA LEU A 58 17.75 -2.71 -12.79
C LEU A 58 17.26 -3.50 -14.02
N ASP A 59 18.13 -3.68 -15.02
CA ASP A 59 17.82 -4.48 -16.21
C ASP A 59 17.60 -5.96 -15.86
N GLN A 60 18.15 -6.45 -14.75
CA GLN A 60 17.85 -7.80 -14.25
C GLN A 60 16.38 -8.01 -13.88
N LEU A 61 15.63 -6.93 -13.66
CA LEU A 61 14.20 -6.98 -13.33
C LEU A 61 13.29 -6.76 -14.55
N LYS A 62 13.86 -6.46 -15.73
CA LYS A 62 13.08 -6.27 -16.96
C LYS A 62 12.45 -7.57 -17.45
N VAL A 63 11.33 -7.41 -18.15
CA VAL A 63 10.69 -8.49 -18.90
C VAL A 63 10.54 -8.05 -20.35
N GLY A 64 11.43 -8.55 -21.22
CA GLY A 64 11.63 -7.97 -22.53
C GLY A 64 12.08 -6.52 -22.40
N GLU A 65 11.38 -5.59 -23.07
CA GLU A 65 11.64 -4.15 -23.02
C GLU A 65 10.92 -3.43 -21.85
N VAL A 66 10.17 -4.18 -21.03
CA VAL A 66 9.30 -3.60 -20.01
C VAL A 66 10.00 -3.63 -18.65
N PHE A 67 10.24 -2.45 -18.08
CA PHE A 67 10.69 -2.30 -16.70
C PHE A 67 9.48 -2.32 -15.75
N PRO A 68 9.49 -3.10 -14.64
CA PRO A 68 8.28 -3.38 -13.89
C PRO A 68 7.87 -2.30 -12.88
N PHE A 69 8.65 -1.23 -12.69
CA PHE A 69 8.32 -0.13 -11.78
C PHE A 69 8.08 1.17 -12.54
N SER A 70 7.09 1.93 -12.09
CA SER A 70 6.72 3.23 -12.68
C SER A 70 7.04 4.41 -11.78
N TRP A 71 7.31 4.18 -10.50
CA TRP A 71 7.66 5.21 -9.55
C TRP A 71 8.55 4.68 -8.43
N TYR A 72 9.27 5.55 -7.75
CA TYR A 72 10.06 5.19 -6.57
C TYR A 72 10.00 6.30 -5.50
N ALA A 73 10.40 5.94 -4.28
CA ALA A 73 10.53 6.88 -3.18
C ALA A 73 11.78 6.55 -2.34
N ASP A 74 12.34 7.55 -1.67
CA ASP A 74 13.49 7.42 -0.77
C ASP A 74 13.26 8.10 0.60
N TRP A 75 12.00 8.39 0.93
CA TRP A 75 11.57 9.11 2.13
C TRP A 75 12.14 10.52 2.28
N GLY A 76 12.55 11.13 1.16
CA GLY A 76 13.10 12.47 1.10
C GLY A 76 12.38 13.40 0.12
N ILE A 77 12.99 14.58 -0.05
CA ILE A 77 12.59 15.58 -1.04
C ILE A 77 13.76 15.77 -1.99
N GLN A 78 13.48 15.71 -3.29
CA GLN A 78 14.48 15.89 -4.33
C GLN A 78 14.01 16.91 -5.35
N SER A 79 14.76 18.01 -5.52
CA SER A 79 14.48 18.97 -6.59
C SER A 79 14.91 18.47 -7.97
N ASN A 80 15.84 17.51 -8.03
CA ASN A 80 16.34 16.91 -9.27
C ASN A 80 16.50 15.39 -9.07
N PRO A 81 15.39 14.64 -9.02
CA PRO A 81 15.43 13.19 -8.78
C PRO A 81 16.09 12.41 -9.92
N ASP A 82 16.61 11.22 -9.60
CA ASP A 82 17.13 10.27 -10.58
C ASP A 82 15.96 9.53 -11.27
N LEU A 83 15.60 9.98 -12.48
CA LEU A 83 14.50 9.40 -13.27
C LEU A 83 14.91 8.12 -14.01
N ALA A 84 15.68 7.25 -13.35
CA ALA A 84 16.18 5.99 -13.90
C ALA A 84 15.01 5.14 -14.45
N GLN A 85 15.21 4.60 -15.66
CA GLN A 85 14.21 3.77 -16.37
C GLN A 85 12.83 4.46 -16.54
N GLY A 86 12.78 5.80 -16.50
CA GLY A 86 11.55 6.57 -16.68
C GLY A 86 10.60 6.56 -15.47
N MET A 87 11.06 6.08 -14.31
CA MET A 87 10.27 6.16 -13.07
C MET A 87 10.04 7.61 -12.65
N SER A 88 8.84 7.92 -12.17
CA SER A 88 8.61 9.16 -11.43
C SER A 88 9.11 9.04 -9.99
N PHE A 89 9.37 10.19 -9.36
CA PHE A 89 9.77 10.24 -7.96
C PHE A 89 8.65 10.81 -7.09
N THR A 90 8.30 10.07 -6.04
CA THR A 90 7.34 10.50 -5.02
C THR A 90 8.06 11.23 -3.90
N GLN A 91 7.70 12.49 -3.69
CA GLN A 91 8.27 13.35 -2.65
C GLN A 91 7.66 13.01 -1.29
N LEU A 92 8.45 13.03 -0.23
CA LEU A 92 7.97 12.87 1.15
C LEU A 92 8.34 14.07 2.01
N LEU A 93 7.32 14.81 2.45
CA LEU A 93 7.49 15.90 3.41
C LEU A 93 7.31 15.34 4.83
N ARG A 94 8.40 15.23 5.59
CA ARG A 94 8.35 14.74 6.97
C ARG A 94 7.68 15.74 7.90
N VAL A 95 6.76 15.25 8.72
CA VAL A 95 5.95 16.10 9.62
C VAL A 95 6.43 16.07 11.06
N GLY A 96 7.41 15.24 11.44
CA GLY A 96 7.91 15.13 12.81
C GLY A 96 8.46 16.44 13.38
N SER A 97 8.47 16.61 14.69
CA SER A 97 8.85 17.87 15.37
C SER A 97 10.27 18.35 15.07
N THR A 98 11.17 17.43 14.73
CA THR A 98 12.54 17.74 14.32
C THR A 98 12.68 18.12 12.84
N HIS A 99 11.63 17.92 12.04
CA HIS A 99 11.62 18.16 10.59
C HIS A 99 10.65 19.28 10.16
N TYR A 100 9.62 19.56 10.98
CA TYR A 100 8.58 20.55 10.68
C TYR A 100 8.67 21.78 11.60
N PRO A 101 8.60 23.02 11.07
CA PRO A 101 8.36 23.37 9.66
C PRO A 101 9.58 23.09 8.76
N PRO A 102 9.37 22.70 7.49
CA PRO A 102 10.45 22.46 6.55
C PRO A 102 11.05 23.79 6.06
N ASN A 103 12.16 23.69 5.33
CA ASN A 103 12.63 24.81 4.52
C ASN A 103 11.69 25.00 3.31
N TRP A 104 10.74 25.93 3.42
CA TRP A 104 9.74 26.19 2.38
C TRP A 104 10.33 26.61 1.03
N THR A 105 11.51 27.24 1.00
CA THR A 105 12.20 27.55 -0.27
C THR A 105 12.62 26.28 -1.00
N VAL A 106 13.09 25.26 -0.27
CA VAL A 106 13.44 23.95 -0.86
C VAL A 106 12.19 23.24 -1.37
N ILE A 107 11.08 23.28 -0.61
CA ILE A 107 9.80 22.70 -1.03
C ILE A 107 9.29 23.37 -2.32
N GLN A 108 9.28 24.71 -2.34
CA GLN A 108 8.86 25.47 -3.51
C GLN A 108 9.71 25.15 -4.74
N GLN A 109 11.04 25.13 -4.59
CA GLN A 109 11.94 24.80 -5.69
C GLN A 109 11.69 23.38 -6.21
N ALA A 110 11.51 22.40 -5.32
CA ALA A 110 11.22 21.03 -5.71
C ALA A 110 9.88 20.89 -6.43
N ALA A 111 8.82 21.56 -5.96
CA ALA A 111 7.50 21.57 -6.62
C ALA A 111 7.55 22.24 -8.00
N GLN A 112 8.24 23.37 -8.13
CA GLN A 112 8.37 24.08 -9.41
C GLN A 112 9.24 23.32 -10.43
N ASN A 113 10.26 22.60 -9.96
CA ASN A 113 11.12 21.79 -10.83
C ASN A 113 10.45 20.49 -11.28
N ASN A 114 9.46 20.00 -10.53
CA ASN A 114 8.78 18.74 -10.80
C ASN A 114 7.26 18.95 -10.79
N PRO A 115 6.70 19.69 -11.79
CA PRO A 115 5.25 19.93 -11.84
C PRO A 115 4.46 18.63 -11.91
N GLY A 116 3.39 18.53 -11.14
CA GLY A 116 2.55 17.34 -11.07
C GLY A 116 3.10 16.20 -10.20
N SER A 117 4.21 16.41 -9.49
CA SER A 117 4.74 15.39 -8.58
C SER A 117 3.74 14.99 -7.49
N THR A 118 3.82 13.73 -7.06
CA THR A 118 3.14 13.24 -5.86
C THR A 118 3.91 13.64 -4.62
N TRP A 119 3.20 14.17 -3.63
CA TRP A 119 3.70 14.60 -2.33
C TRP A 119 2.99 13.86 -1.21
N LEU A 120 3.72 12.97 -0.54
CA LEU A 120 3.29 12.35 0.72
C LEU A 120 3.54 13.33 1.86
N VAL A 121 2.46 13.76 2.52
CA VAL A 121 2.55 14.66 3.67
C VAL A 121 2.67 13.82 4.94
N GLY A 122 3.90 13.45 5.29
CA GLY A 122 4.21 12.63 6.46
C GLY A 122 4.59 11.19 6.14
N ASN A 123 5.48 10.65 6.96
CA ASN A 123 5.82 9.23 7.02
C ASN A 123 5.32 8.73 8.37
N GLU A 124 4.29 7.88 8.39
CA GLU A 124 3.67 7.38 9.63
C GLU A 124 3.44 8.53 10.62
N PRO A 125 2.63 9.53 10.23
CA PRO A 125 2.51 10.80 10.96
C PRO A 125 2.13 10.60 12.43
N GLU A 126 1.40 9.54 12.73
CA GLU A 126 0.91 9.15 14.05
C GLU A 126 1.89 8.28 14.85
N CYS A 127 2.88 7.69 14.20
CA CYS A 127 3.79 6.72 14.81
C CYS A 127 4.87 7.42 15.63
N TRP A 128 5.10 6.94 16.86
CA TRP A 128 6.03 7.57 17.79
C TRP A 128 7.49 7.53 17.32
N TYR A 129 7.86 6.52 16.52
CA TYR A 129 9.19 6.39 15.90
C TYR A 129 9.40 7.31 14.69
N GLN A 130 8.34 7.95 14.18
CA GLN A 130 8.35 8.73 12.95
C GLN A 130 7.78 10.13 13.16
N GLY A 131 6.53 10.39 12.72
CA GLY A 131 5.92 11.71 12.81
C GLY A 131 5.55 12.12 14.23
N ASN A 132 5.09 11.16 15.04
CA ASN A 132 4.63 11.35 16.42
C ASN A 132 3.72 12.58 16.60
N ARG A 133 2.75 12.75 15.70
CA ARG A 133 1.79 13.86 15.71
C ARG A 133 0.45 13.41 16.23
N THR A 134 -0.14 14.24 17.07
CA THR A 134 -1.56 14.09 17.43
C THR A 134 -2.44 14.42 16.23
N PRO A 135 -3.71 13.99 16.23
CA PRO A 135 -4.64 14.35 15.17
C PRO A 135 -4.74 15.87 14.92
N GLN A 136 -4.73 16.68 15.99
CA GLN A 136 -4.75 18.14 15.90
C GLN A 136 -3.53 18.70 15.16
N GLN A 137 -2.33 18.30 15.59
CA GLN A 137 -1.09 18.78 15.00
C GLN A 137 -1.00 18.41 13.53
N TYR A 138 -1.41 17.19 13.18
CA TYR A 138 -1.35 16.74 11.80
C TYR A 138 -2.38 17.45 10.90
N ALA A 139 -3.61 17.70 11.38
CA ALA A 139 -4.60 18.47 10.63
C ALA A 139 -4.09 19.88 10.28
N GLU A 140 -3.45 20.56 11.23
CA GLU A 140 -2.87 21.90 11.05
C GLU A 140 -1.70 21.89 10.05
N ILE A 141 -0.78 20.93 10.21
CA ILE A 141 0.36 20.75 9.30
C ILE A 141 -0.12 20.44 7.88
N TYR A 142 -1.07 19.52 7.76
CA TYR A 142 -1.60 19.10 6.45
C TYR A 142 -2.26 20.27 5.72
N HIS A 143 -3.06 21.09 6.41
CA HIS A 143 -3.68 22.29 5.84
C HIS A 143 -2.62 23.23 5.23
N GLU A 144 -1.59 23.59 6.01
CA GLU A 144 -0.54 24.50 5.54
C GLU A 144 0.21 23.91 4.34
N VAL A 145 0.59 22.63 4.41
CA VAL A 145 1.32 21.95 3.34
C VAL A 145 0.49 21.90 2.06
N TRP A 146 -0.78 21.52 2.14
CA TRP A 146 -1.66 21.37 0.98
C TRP A 146 -1.79 22.70 0.22
N TYR A 147 -2.16 23.78 0.92
CA TYR A 147 -2.37 25.08 0.28
C TYR A 147 -1.06 25.67 -0.28
N ARG A 148 0.07 25.47 0.41
CA ARG A 148 1.37 25.92 -0.11
C ARG A 148 1.78 25.16 -1.37
N LEU A 149 1.69 23.83 -1.36
CA LEU A 149 2.05 23.02 -2.53
C LEU A 149 1.18 23.40 -3.74
N LYS A 150 -0.14 23.50 -3.55
CA LYS A 150 -1.06 23.96 -4.61
C LYS A 150 -0.77 25.37 -5.10
N SER A 151 -0.23 26.25 -4.24
CA SER A 151 0.21 27.59 -4.65
C SER A 151 1.53 27.60 -5.44
N TYR A 152 2.42 26.64 -5.18
CA TYR A 152 3.71 26.51 -5.89
C TYR A 152 3.55 25.81 -7.23
N ASP A 153 2.71 24.78 -7.27
CA ASP A 153 2.36 24.00 -8.44
C ASP A 153 0.92 23.47 -8.29
N PRO A 154 -0.07 24.06 -9.00
CA PRO A 154 -1.45 23.60 -8.95
C PRO A 154 -1.67 22.14 -9.39
N MET A 155 -0.71 21.55 -10.12
CA MET A 155 -0.79 20.16 -10.57
C MET A 155 -0.30 19.16 -9.53
N SER A 156 0.37 19.60 -8.45
CA SER A 156 0.91 18.71 -7.42
C SER A 156 -0.18 17.82 -6.84
N VAL A 157 0.11 16.52 -6.73
CA VAL A 157 -0.81 15.51 -6.17
C VAL A 157 -0.48 15.37 -4.69
N VAL A 158 -1.26 16.00 -3.82
CA VAL A 158 -1.04 16.03 -2.37
C VAL A 158 -1.79 14.88 -1.71
N VAL A 159 -1.02 13.95 -1.16
CA VAL A 159 -1.49 12.70 -0.58
C VAL A 159 -1.24 12.71 0.92
N VAL A 160 -2.23 12.27 1.69
CA VAL A 160 -2.07 12.09 3.14
C VAL A 160 -0.97 11.06 3.39
N GLY A 161 0.00 11.38 4.25
CA GLY A 161 1.07 10.48 4.63
C GLY A 161 0.54 9.14 5.15
N GLY A 162 1.19 8.04 4.76
CA GLY A 162 0.76 6.70 5.12
C GLY A 162 0.85 6.46 6.61
N VAL A 163 -0.28 6.15 7.26
CA VAL A 163 -0.25 5.54 8.60
C VAL A 163 0.43 4.17 8.53
N VAL A 164 1.08 3.74 9.63
CA VAL A 164 1.86 2.48 9.69
C VAL A 164 1.05 1.28 9.17
N GLN A 165 -0.23 1.25 9.55
CA GLN A 165 -1.17 0.21 9.18
C GLN A 165 -2.61 0.67 9.44
N PRO A 166 -3.59 0.25 8.63
CA PRO A 166 -5.03 0.45 8.88
C PRO A 166 -5.62 -0.35 10.07
N SER A 167 -5.03 -0.25 11.25
CA SER A 167 -5.60 -0.82 12.48
C SER A 167 -6.80 0.01 12.98
N PRO A 168 -7.66 -0.53 13.84
CA PRO A 168 -8.76 0.23 14.44
C PRO A 168 -8.32 1.57 15.08
N LEU A 169 -7.21 1.56 15.83
CA LEU A 169 -6.70 2.77 16.48
C LEU A 169 -6.21 3.83 15.49
N ARG A 170 -5.62 3.41 14.36
CA ARG A 170 -5.12 4.34 13.33
C ARG A 170 -6.24 4.87 12.45
N LEU A 171 -7.28 4.07 12.18
CA LEU A 171 -8.52 4.56 11.57
C LEU A 171 -9.22 5.58 12.48
N LYS A 172 -9.24 5.34 13.79
CA LYS A 172 -9.73 6.32 14.78
C LYS A 172 -8.89 7.60 14.78
N TRP A 173 -7.56 7.48 14.71
CA TRP A 173 -6.66 8.64 14.58
C TRP A 173 -6.99 9.48 13.35
N LEU A 174 -7.18 8.85 12.18
CA LEU A 174 -7.54 9.54 10.94
C LEU A 174 -8.94 10.18 11.00
N SER A 175 -9.93 9.48 11.56
CA SER A 175 -11.27 10.05 11.79
C SER A 175 -11.19 11.31 12.66
N GLU A 176 -10.32 11.32 13.66
CA GLU A 176 -10.12 12.47 14.53
C GLU A 176 -9.42 13.63 13.80
N VAL A 177 -8.46 13.34 12.91
CA VAL A 177 -7.86 14.35 12.01
C VAL A 177 -8.95 15.03 11.18
N LEU A 178 -9.82 14.24 10.52
CA LEU A 178 -10.90 14.77 9.69
C LEU A 178 -11.88 15.63 10.50
N ARG A 179 -12.28 15.14 11.69
CA ARG A 179 -13.18 15.85 12.61
C ARG A 179 -12.60 17.20 13.01
N ILE A 180 -11.33 17.23 13.39
CA ILE A 180 -10.62 18.44 13.79
C ILE A 180 -10.47 19.41 12.62
N TYR A 181 -10.09 18.90 11.45
CA TYR A 181 -9.92 19.72 10.25
C TYR A 181 -11.22 20.46 9.93
N GLN A 182 -12.35 19.75 9.91
CA GLN A 182 -13.67 20.34 9.67
C GLN A 182 -14.05 21.37 10.73
N GLN A 183 -13.72 21.14 12.01
CA GLN A 183 -13.98 22.10 13.08
C GLN A 183 -13.11 23.35 13.02
N THR A 184 -11.86 23.19 12.61
CA THR A 184 -10.85 24.26 12.59
C THR A 184 -11.02 25.16 11.37
N TYR A 185 -11.28 24.57 10.19
CA TYR A 185 -11.28 25.27 8.91
C TYR A 185 -12.66 25.42 8.27
N GLY A 186 -13.69 24.73 8.79
CA GLY A 186 -15.06 24.84 8.27
C GLY A 186 -15.26 24.17 6.90
N GLU A 187 -14.28 23.40 6.41
CA GLU A 187 -14.32 22.71 5.13
C GLU A 187 -13.90 21.23 5.24
N THR A 188 -14.29 20.42 4.27
CA THR A 188 -13.81 19.05 4.12
C THR A 188 -12.31 19.08 3.80
N MET A 189 -11.53 18.21 4.44
CA MET A 189 -10.08 18.14 4.20
C MET A 189 -9.80 17.79 2.73
N PRO A 190 -9.13 18.66 1.98
CA PRO A 190 -8.86 18.40 0.57
C PRO A 190 -7.76 17.35 0.44
N VAL A 191 -7.98 16.34 -0.39
CA VAL A 191 -7.00 15.26 -0.64
C VAL A 191 -7.02 14.91 -2.12
N ASP A 192 -5.86 14.80 -2.76
CA ASP A 192 -5.78 14.28 -4.14
C ASP A 192 -5.62 12.75 -4.17
N GLY A 193 -5.23 12.16 -3.03
CA GLY A 193 -5.03 10.74 -2.84
C GLY A 193 -4.91 10.39 -1.35
N TRP A 194 -5.12 9.11 -1.04
CA TRP A 194 -4.80 8.54 0.27
C TRP A 194 -3.63 7.59 0.17
N SER A 195 -2.81 7.53 1.22
CA SER A 195 -1.78 6.51 1.35
C SER A 195 -1.89 5.75 2.66
N ILE A 196 -1.41 4.50 2.65
CA ILE A 196 -1.16 3.65 3.82
C ILE A 196 0.20 2.96 3.67
N HIS A 197 0.79 2.51 4.77
CA HIS A 197 1.91 1.58 4.70
C HIS A 197 1.43 0.13 4.69
N ASN A 198 0.78 -0.34 5.76
CA ASN A 198 0.41 -1.76 5.94
C ASN A 198 1.62 -2.65 6.28
N GLN A 199 2.43 -2.22 7.25
CA GLN A 199 3.62 -2.95 7.74
C GLN A 199 3.31 -4.14 8.65
N ILE A 200 2.08 -4.30 9.13
CA ILE A 200 1.62 -5.37 10.03
C ILE A 200 2.56 -5.55 11.24
N LEU A 201 2.40 -4.64 12.19
CA LEU A 201 3.22 -4.48 13.38
C LEU A 201 2.36 -4.49 14.65
N TYR A 202 2.97 -4.93 15.74
CA TYR A 202 2.37 -4.97 17.06
C TYR A 202 2.07 -3.57 17.60
N GLU A 203 0.90 -3.38 18.18
CA GLU A 203 0.49 -2.14 18.86
C GLU A 203 0.57 -2.34 20.37
N GLY A 204 1.73 -2.02 20.94
CA GLY A 204 2.03 -2.19 22.35
C GLY A 204 2.45 -0.93 23.08
N GLN A 205 2.95 -1.13 24.30
CA GLN A 205 3.55 -0.08 25.10
C GLN A 205 4.83 0.44 24.41
N GLN A 206 4.85 1.73 24.12
CA GLN A 206 5.98 2.41 23.48
C GLN A 206 7.25 2.27 24.31
N GLY A 207 8.37 1.97 23.64
CA GLY A 207 9.69 1.79 24.27
C GLY A 207 9.85 0.50 25.07
N VAL A 208 8.81 -0.35 25.14
CA VAL A 208 8.84 -1.64 25.82
C VAL A 208 8.61 -2.76 24.81
N ASP A 209 7.55 -2.63 24.01
CA ASP A 209 7.19 -3.61 23.00
C ASP A 209 7.80 -3.27 21.62
N TRP A 210 7.87 -4.29 20.76
CA TRP A 210 8.19 -4.12 19.35
C TRP A 210 7.00 -3.54 18.56
N GLY A 211 7.26 -3.11 17.33
CA GLY A 211 6.20 -2.74 16.39
C GLY A 211 5.85 -1.25 16.39
N ALA A 212 4.59 -0.95 16.11
CA ALA A 212 4.11 0.39 15.76
C ALA A 212 3.71 1.24 16.98
N GLY A 213 3.43 0.58 18.11
CA GLY A 213 2.88 1.22 19.30
C GLY A 213 1.50 1.87 19.07
N ILE A 214 0.98 2.48 20.13
CA ILE A 214 -0.27 3.25 20.10
C ILE A 214 -0.05 4.59 19.36
N PRO A 215 -0.93 4.99 18.43
CA PRO A 215 -0.80 6.24 17.68
C PRO A 215 -0.87 7.47 18.59
N ALA A 216 -0.07 8.49 18.30
CA ALA A 216 0.06 9.66 19.15
C ALA A 216 -1.27 10.42 19.29
N GLY A 217 -1.60 10.83 20.51
CA GLY A 217 -2.86 11.53 20.80
C GLY A 217 -4.10 10.64 20.86
N ILE A 218 -3.95 9.32 20.74
CA ILE A 218 -5.03 8.34 20.93
C ILE A 218 -4.70 7.47 22.14
N THR A 219 -5.75 7.06 22.85
CA THR A 219 -5.68 6.08 23.93
C THR A 219 -6.42 4.82 23.51
N ASP A 220 -5.84 3.66 23.80
CA ASP A 220 -6.54 2.39 23.67
C ASP A 220 -7.38 2.12 24.92
N THR A 221 -8.58 2.70 24.96
CA THR A 221 -9.51 2.52 26.09
C THR A 221 -10.37 1.28 25.96
N ALA A 222 -10.42 0.65 24.78
CA ALA A 222 -11.36 -0.43 24.46
C ALA A 222 -10.66 -1.77 24.13
N GLY A 223 -9.33 -1.83 24.20
CA GLY A 223 -8.56 -3.03 23.85
C GLY A 223 -8.56 -3.27 22.34
N GLU A 224 -8.54 -2.20 21.56
CA GLU A 224 -8.60 -2.20 20.10
C GLU A 224 -7.21 -2.31 19.45
N ALA A 225 -6.14 -2.26 20.24
CA ALA A 225 -4.78 -2.41 19.76
C ALA A 225 -4.57 -3.74 19.02
N LEU A 226 -3.91 -3.67 17.86
CA LEU A 226 -3.54 -4.84 17.08
C LEU A 226 -2.37 -5.60 17.74
N HIS A 227 -2.71 -6.68 18.44
CA HIS A 227 -1.72 -7.61 18.98
C HIS A 227 -1.50 -8.78 18.02
N ILE A 228 -0.26 -8.93 17.54
CA ILE A 228 0.18 -9.97 16.62
C ILE A 228 1.47 -10.64 17.11
N THR A 229 1.75 -11.82 16.59
CA THR A 229 3.04 -12.50 16.69
C THR A 229 4.03 -11.95 15.67
N LEU A 230 5.33 -12.21 15.87
CA LEU A 230 6.37 -11.83 14.89
C LEU A 230 6.14 -12.46 13.51
N LYS A 231 5.58 -13.68 13.45
CA LYS A 231 5.28 -14.37 12.19
C LYS A 231 4.14 -13.74 11.41
N GLU A 232 3.18 -13.15 12.11
CA GLU A 232 2.05 -12.46 11.50
C GLU A 232 2.45 -11.17 10.78
N ASN A 233 3.69 -10.68 10.94
CA ASN A 233 4.25 -9.66 10.06
C ASN A 233 4.22 -10.07 8.57
N ALA A 234 4.20 -11.38 8.27
CA ALA A 234 4.01 -11.93 6.92
C ALA A 234 2.57 -12.41 6.66
N SER A 235 1.57 -11.92 7.39
CA SER A 235 0.17 -12.36 7.26
C SER A 235 -0.53 -11.69 6.08
N LEU A 236 -0.71 -12.43 4.99
CA LEU A 236 -1.47 -11.97 3.83
C LEU A 236 -2.94 -11.69 4.18
N ASP A 237 -3.51 -12.39 5.16
CA ASP A 237 -4.90 -12.16 5.57
C ASP A 237 -5.07 -10.83 6.30
N LEU A 238 -4.13 -10.47 7.18
CA LEU A 238 -4.11 -9.14 7.81
C LEU A 238 -3.89 -8.04 6.77
N PHE A 239 -2.97 -8.26 5.82
CA PHE A 239 -2.76 -7.32 4.72
C PHE A 239 -4.07 -7.01 3.97
N LYS A 240 -4.79 -8.05 3.54
CA LYS A 240 -6.07 -7.92 2.83
C LYS A 240 -7.14 -7.25 3.67
N LYS A 241 -7.23 -7.61 4.96
CA LYS A 241 -8.17 -7.02 5.91
C LYS A 241 -7.94 -5.52 6.04
N HIS A 242 -6.71 -5.10 6.28
CA HIS A 242 -6.35 -3.68 6.38
C HIS A 242 -6.72 -2.87 5.13
N VAL A 243 -6.50 -3.42 3.92
CA VAL A 243 -6.90 -2.74 2.67
C VAL A 243 -8.43 -2.56 2.60
N ARG A 244 -9.20 -3.58 2.98
CA ARG A 244 -10.67 -3.50 2.98
C ARG A 244 -11.19 -2.54 4.04
N ASP A 245 -10.65 -2.61 5.25
CA ASP A 245 -11.03 -1.72 6.35
C ASP A 245 -10.74 -0.25 5.99
N PHE A 246 -9.59 0.02 5.38
CA PHE A 246 -9.25 1.38 4.94
C PHE A 246 -10.18 1.87 3.84
N ARG A 247 -10.53 1.01 2.87
CA ARG A 247 -11.47 1.37 1.80
C ARG A 247 -12.88 1.60 2.30
N GLN A 248 -13.34 0.80 3.25
CA GLN A 248 -14.60 1.03 3.94
C GLN A 248 -14.56 2.37 4.69
N TRP A 249 -13.48 2.64 5.44
CA TRP A 249 -13.28 3.92 6.12
C TRP A 249 -13.26 5.11 5.15
N MET A 250 -12.60 5.00 3.99
CA MET A 250 -12.61 6.03 2.94
C MET A 250 -14.04 6.30 2.48
N LYS A 251 -14.82 5.25 2.17
CA LYS A 251 -16.22 5.40 1.77
C LYS A 251 -17.06 6.09 2.85
N ASP A 252 -16.95 5.64 4.09
CA ASP A 252 -17.73 6.17 5.22
C ASP A 252 -17.44 7.66 5.49
N ASN A 253 -16.27 8.13 5.08
CA ASN A 253 -15.84 9.53 5.19
C ASN A 253 -15.92 10.32 3.88
N GLY A 254 -16.55 9.78 2.83
CA GLY A 254 -16.78 10.50 1.56
C GLY A 254 -15.60 10.51 0.57
N TYR A 255 -14.60 9.66 0.77
CA TYR A 255 -13.40 9.55 -0.07
C TYR A 255 -13.36 8.28 -0.95
N GLN A 256 -14.51 7.63 -1.21
CA GLN A 256 -14.55 6.45 -2.09
C GLN A 256 -13.98 6.76 -3.49
N ASP A 257 -14.26 7.97 -3.99
CA ASP A 257 -13.82 8.44 -5.31
C ASP A 257 -12.39 9.00 -5.31
N THR A 258 -11.58 8.64 -4.31
CA THR A 258 -10.17 9.06 -4.20
C THR A 258 -9.26 7.83 -4.39
N PRO A 259 -8.13 7.96 -5.13
CA PRO A 259 -7.19 6.85 -5.29
C PRO A 259 -6.52 6.49 -3.95
N LEU A 260 -6.28 5.18 -3.75
CA LEU A 260 -5.52 4.65 -2.64
C LEU A 260 -4.17 4.12 -3.13
N MET A 261 -3.11 4.62 -2.51
CA MET A 261 -1.75 4.18 -2.66
C MET A 261 -1.31 3.38 -1.43
N ILE A 262 -0.47 2.38 -1.63
CA ILE A 262 0.30 1.78 -0.53
C ILE A 262 1.73 2.30 -0.65
N SER A 263 2.06 3.38 0.07
CA SER A 263 3.34 4.08 -0.12
C SER A 263 4.54 3.31 0.41
N GLU A 264 4.34 2.28 1.23
CA GLU A 264 5.41 1.41 1.73
C GLU A 264 4.84 0.15 2.38
N TYR A 265 5.18 -1.04 1.88
CA TYR A 265 4.87 -2.28 2.60
C TYR A 265 5.88 -3.37 2.29
N GLY A 266 5.94 -4.36 3.16
CA GLY A 266 6.80 -5.53 2.99
C GLY A 266 6.70 -6.43 4.20
N VAL A 267 7.62 -7.37 4.31
CA VAL A 267 7.81 -8.16 5.53
C VAL A 267 9.11 -7.71 6.15
N LEU A 268 9.01 -7.00 7.28
CA LEU A 268 10.16 -6.42 7.98
C LEU A 268 10.94 -7.46 8.79
N MET A 269 10.24 -8.49 9.29
CA MET A 269 10.82 -9.48 10.18
C MET A 269 11.87 -10.35 9.47
N PRO A 270 13.02 -10.64 10.13
CA PRO A 270 14.06 -11.51 9.57
C PRO A 270 13.54 -12.90 9.24
N SER A 271 13.98 -13.46 8.12
CA SER A 271 13.59 -14.82 7.68
C SER A 271 13.89 -15.88 8.72
N SER A 272 15.01 -15.78 9.45
CA SER A 272 15.33 -16.69 10.53
C SER A 272 14.30 -16.65 11.67
N ILE A 273 13.73 -15.48 11.98
CA ILE A 273 12.67 -15.35 13.00
C ILE A 273 11.34 -15.93 12.48
N LEU A 274 10.97 -15.62 11.24
CA LEU A 274 9.74 -16.14 10.61
C LEU A 274 9.76 -17.67 10.51
N GLY A 275 10.93 -18.22 10.16
CA GLY A 275 11.16 -19.63 9.94
C GLY A 275 11.48 -20.47 11.17
N ASP A 276 11.40 -19.92 12.39
CA ASP A 276 11.85 -20.59 13.62
C ASP A 276 13.30 -21.12 13.56
N GLY A 277 14.20 -20.33 12.99
CA GLY A 277 15.61 -20.67 12.74
C GLY A 277 15.87 -21.24 11.35
N ASP A 278 14.86 -21.72 10.62
CA ASP A 278 14.99 -22.14 9.23
C ASP A 278 14.81 -20.95 8.29
N THR A 279 15.93 -20.37 7.85
CA THR A 279 15.95 -19.20 6.97
C THR A 279 15.25 -19.48 5.64
N ASN A 280 15.36 -20.68 5.06
CA ASN A 280 14.69 -21.00 3.80
C ASN A 280 13.16 -21.02 3.97
N ARG A 281 12.68 -21.52 5.12
CA ARG A 281 11.26 -21.47 5.45
C ARG A 281 10.78 -20.03 5.60
N GLY A 282 11.55 -19.18 6.26
CA GLY A 282 11.25 -17.75 6.39
C GLY A 282 11.25 -17.01 5.06
N ASP A 283 12.25 -17.24 4.22
CA ASP A 283 12.32 -16.67 2.87
C ASP A 283 11.08 -17.05 2.06
N LYS A 284 10.64 -18.31 2.16
CA LYS A 284 9.40 -18.75 1.51
C LYS A 284 8.19 -17.97 2.02
N MET A 285 8.08 -17.72 3.32
CA MET A 285 6.97 -16.92 3.88
C MET A 285 6.96 -15.49 3.30
N VAL A 286 8.12 -14.85 3.18
CA VAL A 286 8.23 -13.51 2.57
C VAL A 286 7.85 -13.53 1.09
N ILE A 287 8.28 -14.55 0.33
CA ILE A 287 7.96 -14.71 -1.09
C ILE A 287 6.46 -14.99 -1.30
N ASP A 288 5.86 -15.84 -0.47
CA ASP A 288 4.43 -16.13 -0.52
C ASP A 288 3.60 -14.87 -0.20
N PHE A 289 4.03 -14.08 0.79
CA PHE A 289 3.41 -12.79 1.10
C PHE A 289 3.56 -11.79 -0.06
N MET A 290 4.77 -11.63 -0.59
CA MET A 290 5.08 -10.74 -1.72
C MET A 290 4.17 -11.04 -2.90
N THR A 291 4.23 -12.26 -3.43
CA THR A 291 3.47 -12.65 -4.63
C THR A 291 1.96 -12.66 -4.39
N GLY A 292 1.52 -13.12 -3.21
CA GLY A 292 0.10 -13.10 -2.83
C GLY A 292 -0.47 -11.69 -2.66
N SER A 293 0.32 -10.74 -2.17
CA SER A 293 -0.08 -9.33 -2.06
C SER A 293 -0.19 -8.65 -3.44
N PHE A 294 0.74 -8.94 -4.36
CA PHE A 294 0.68 -8.44 -5.73
C PHE A 294 -0.55 -8.97 -6.47
N ASP A 295 -0.80 -10.28 -6.40
CA ASP A 295 -1.99 -10.88 -7.00
C ASP A 295 -3.28 -10.28 -6.44
N TYR A 296 -3.33 -10.04 -5.13
CA TYR A 296 -4.47 -9.39 -4.51
C TYR A 296 -4.68 -7.97 -5.04
N MET A 297 -3.64 -7.12 -5.05
CA MET A 297 -3.76 -5.73 -5.51
C MET A 297 -4.04 -5.61 -7.00
N LEU A 298 -3.52 -6.52 -7.83
CA LEU A 298 -3.76 -6.53 -9.27
C LEU A 298 -5.19 -6.95 -9.65
N ARG A 299 -5.80 -7.86 -8.87
CA ARG A 299 -7.05 -8.55 -9.27
C ARG A 299 -8.27 -8.16 -8.47
N THR A 300 -8.11 -7.57 -7.30
CA THR A 300 -9.24 -7.33 -6.41
C THR A 300 -10.00 -6.06 -6.78
N VAL A 301 -11.27 -6.26 -7.12
CA VAL A 301 -12.26 -5.21 -7.33
C VAL A 301 -13.40 -5.40 -6.34
N ASP A 302 -14.02 -4.30 -5.94
CA ASP A 302 -15.19 -4.31 -5.07
C ASP A 302 -16.09 -3.11 -5.42
N PRO A 303 -17.28 -3.32 -6.00
CA PRO A 303 -18.16 -2.22 -6.40
C PRO A 303 -18.70 -1.42 -5.21
N GLU A 304 -18.64 -1.95 -3.98
CA GLU A 304 -19.18 -1.25 -2.82
C GLU A 304 -18.17 -0.27 -2.22
N ILE A 305 -16.88 -0.60 -2.22
CA ILE A 305 -15.83 0.17 -1.52
C ILE A 305 -14.62 0.54 -2.38
N GLY A 306 -14.51 -0.01 -3.59
CA GLY A 306 -13.43 0.29 -4.52
C GLY A 306 -13.59 1.64 -5.20
N PHE A 307 -12.51 2.11 -5.84
CA PHE A 307 -12.49 3.38 -6.56
C PHE A 307 -13.13 3.25 -7.96
N PRO A 308 -14.30 3.85 -8.24
CA PRO A 308 -14.99 3.69 -9.52
C PRO A 308 -14.17 4.18 -10.72
N GLY A 309 -13.37 5.24 -10.53
CA GLY A 309 -12.47 5.79 -11.54
C GLY A 309 -11.38 4.83 -12.03
N ASP A 310 -11.12 3.74 -11.29
CA ASP A 310 -10.16 2.69 -11.64
C ASP A 310 -10.82 1.30 -11.67
N GLY A 311 -12.07 1.24 -12.13
CA GLY A 311 -12.80 -0.02 -12.30
C GLY A 311 -13.10 -0.74 -10.98
N ASN A 312 -13.33 0.02 -9.92
CA ASN A 312 -13.60 -0.47 -8.56
C ASN A 312 -12.44 -1.22 -7.91
N ARG A 313 -11.19 -0.99 -8.33
CA ARG A 313 -10.01 -1.56 -7.67
C ARG A 313 -9.83 -1.00 -6.28
N LEU A 314 -9.36 -1.85 -5.37
CA LEU A 314 -9.08 -1.46 -3.99
C LEU A 314 -7.75 -0.72 -3.84
N VAL A 315 -6.77 -0.88 -4.73
CA VAL A 315 -5.47 -0.19 -4.64
C VAL A 315 -5.05 0.25 -6.05
N GLN A 316 -4.62 1.50 -6.19
CA GLN A 316 -4.21 2.05 -7.48
C GLN A 316 -2.72 1.83 -7.73
N THR A 317 -1.88 2.09 -6.74
CA THR A 317 -0.42 1.93 -6.80
C THR A 317 0.13 1.43 -5.46
N TRP A 318 1.27 0.76 -5.46
CA TRP A 318 1.92 0.25 -4.25
C TRP A 318 3.43 0.24 -4.37
N LEU A 319 4.13 0.36 -3.25
CA LEU A 319 5.60 0.32 -3.19
C LEU A 319 6.09 -0.81 -2.30
N TRP A 320 6.88 -1.68 -2.89
CA TRP A 320 7.59 -2.73 -2.15
C TRP A 320 8.77 -2.12 -1.40
N TYR A 321 8.83 -2.36 -0.10
CA TYR A 321 9.99 -2.09 0.72
C TYR A 321 10.84 -3.38 0.79
N SER A 322 11.99 -3.44 0.12
CA SER A 322 12.68 -2.35 -0.60
C SER A 322 13.55 -2.84 -1.77
N LEU A 323 14.22 -1.92 -2.46
CA LEU A 323 15.27 -2.24 -3.43
C LEU A 323 16.51 -2.79 -2.73
N ASN A 324 16.99 -2.13 -1.68
CA ASN A 324 18.37 -2.27 -1.23
C ASN A 324 18.58 -2.08 0.27
N GLU A 325 17.57 -2.19 1.14
CA GLU A 325 17.81 -2.16 2.59
C GLU A 325 18.68 -3.36 3.00
N GLU A 326 19.58 -3.16 3.96
CA GLU A 326 20.38 -4.26 4.49
C GLU A 326 19.55 -5.22 5.36
N PRO A 327 19.90 -6.52 5.42
CA PRO A 327 19.29 -7.46 6.36
C PRO A 327 19.41 -6.99 7.80
N TYR A 328 18.42 -7.31 8.64
CA TYR A 328 18.45 -6.98 10.05
C TYR A 328 19.72 -7.48 10.75
N ASN A 329 20.37 -6.59 11.47
CA ASN A 329 21.55 -6.86 12.26
C ASN A 329 21.20 -6.75 13.76
N ASN A 330 21.34 -7.87 14.49
CA ASN A 330 21.04 -7.93 15.92
C ASN A 330 21.94 -7.03 16.78
N ASP A 331 23.18 -6.78 16.33
CA ASP A 331 24.15 -5.99 17.10
C ASP A 331 23.84 -4.49 17.04
N THR A 332 23.35 -4.02 15.89
CA THR A 332 23.03 -2.60 15.67
C THR A 332 21.54 -2.29 15.82
N GLY A 333 20.67 -3.30 15.74
CA GLY A 333 19.23 -3.15 15.70
C GLY A 333 18.72 -2.50 14.41
N GLN A 334 19.50 -2.52 13.34
CA GLN A 334 19.20 -1.86 12.06
C GLN A 334 18.98 -2.87 10.94
N GLY A 335 18.37 -2.43 9.84
CA GLY A 335 18.09 -3.24 8.66
C GLY A 335 16.72 -3.92 8.72
N PHE A 336 16.26 -4.41 7.58
CA PHE A 336 14.98 -5.07 7.42
C PHE A 336 15.07 -6.18 6.38
N ASN A 337 13.97 -6.91 6.19
CA ASN A 337 13.92 -8.04 5.25
C ASN A 337 13.26 -7.65 3.92
N GLY A 338 13.38 -8.51 2.90
CA GLY A 338 12.64 -8.37 1.65
C GLY A 338 13.30 -7.56 0.52
N SER A 339 14.52 -7.04 0.71
CA SER A 339 15.22 -6.25 -0.31
C SER A 339 15.48 -7.01 -1.61
N LEU A 340 15.30 -6.37 -2.77
CA LEU A 340 15.47 -7.03 -4.08
C LEU A 340 16.95 -7.23 -4.46
N PHE A 341 17.80 -6.27 -4.15
CA PHE A 341 19.24 -6.33 -4.35
C PHE A 341 19.97 -6.41 -3.02
N VAL A 342 21.16 -6.99 -3.06
CA VAL A 342 22.07 -6.90 -1.92
C VAL A 342 22.51 -5.44 -1.79
N TYR A 343 22.26 -4.85 -0.63
CA TYR A 343 22.42 -3.41 -0.36
C TYR A 343 23.76 -2.82 -0.83
N ASN A 344 24.86 -3.58 -0.67
CA ASN A 344 26.20 -3.13 -1.01
C ASN A 344 26.79 -3.73 -2.30
N ARG A 345 26.00 -4.52 -3.05
CA ARG A 345 26.40 -5.16 -4.31
C ARG A 345 25.32 -4.90 -5.38
N PRO A 346 25.37 -3.74 -6.06
CA PRO A 346 24.31 -3.30 -6.98
C PRO A 346 23.99 -4.23 -8.16
N ASN A 347 24.87 -5.18 -8.46
CA ASN A 347 24.70 -6.18 -9.52
C ASN A 347 24.17 -7.54 -9.02
N GLU A 348 23.84 -7.67 -7.73
CA GLU A 348 23.46 -8.95 -7.13
C GLU A 348 22.03 -8.92 -6.57
N LEU A 349 21.13 -9.68 -7.20
CA LEU A 349 19.79 -9.94 -6.67
C LEU A 349 19.85 -10.83 -5.41
N THR A 350 19.01 -10.51 -4.43
CA THR A 350 18.69 -11.42 -3.33
C THR A 350 17.78 -12.56 -3.80
N VAL A 351 17.41 -13.46 -2.88
CA VAL A 351 16.35 -14.44 -3.16
C VAL A 351 15.01 -13.78 -3.47
N PHE A 352 14.70 -12.65 -2.83
CA PHE A 352 13.47 -11.87 -3.05
C PHE A 352 13.50 -11.15 -4.39
N GLY A 353 14.66 -10.61 -4.80
CA GLY A 353 14.85 -10.02 -6.13
C GLY A 353 14.60 -11.01 -7.25
N ARG A 354 15.13 -12.24 -7.12
CA ARG A 354 14.85 -13.33 -8.09
C ARG A 354 13.38 -13.71 -8.09
N ALA A 355 12.76 -13.86 -6.92
CA ALA A 355 11.33 -14.18 -6.82
C ALA A 355 10.45 -13.10 -7.45
N PHE A 356 10.74 -11.82 -7.21
CA PHE A 356 10.05 -10.69 -7.84
C PHE A 356 10.19 -10.75 -9.36
N ARG A 357 11.42 -10.90 -9.87
CA ARG A 357 11.72 -11.03 -11.30
C ARG A 357 10.91 -12.16 -11.93
N ASP A 358 10.95 -13.34 -11.32
CA ASP A 358 10.27 -14.52 -11.84
C ASP A 358 8.73 -14.35 -11.80
N TYR A 359 8.20 -13.68 -10.76
CA TYR A 359 6.78 -13.31 -10.68
C TYR A 359 6.37 -12.37 -11.83
N VAL A 360 7.10 -11.27 -12.04
CA VAL A 360 6.79 -10.34 -13.13
C VAL A 360 6.96 -11.00 -14.50
N MET A 361 7.95 -11.88 -14.68
CA MET A 361 8.10 -12.69 -15.89
C MET A 361 6.86 -13.56 -16.15
N GLY A 362 6.27 -14.15 -15.12
CA GLY A 362 5.02 -14.92 -15.23
C GLY A 362 3.82 -14.09 -15.67
N LEU A 363 3.73 -12.83 -15.21
CA LEU A 363 2.67 -11.91 -15.61
C LEU A 363 2.70 -11.56 -17.10
N TYR A 364 3.90 -11.42 -17.70
CA TYR A 364 4.04 -11.07 -19.12
C TYR A 364 4.22 -12.29 -20.05
N GLY A 365 4.80 -13.39 -19.56
CA GLY A 365 5.09 -14.62 -20.32
C GLY A 365 3.85 -15.47 -20.63
N SER A 366 2.74 -15.25 -19.91
CA SER A 366 1.44 -15.88 -20.19
C SER A 366 0.77 -15.39 -21.49
N LYS A 367 1.37 -14.42 -22.20
CA LYS A 367 0.99 -14.02 -23.57
C LYS A 367 1.75 -14.76 -24.69
N THR A 368 2.45 -15.85 -24.40
CA THR A 368 2.98 -16.69 -25.48
C THR A 368 1.82 -17.45 -26.11
N TYR A 369 1.27 -16.90 -27.20
CA TYR A 369 0.35 -17.60 -28.09
C TYR A 369 0.90 -19.00 -28.35
N LEU A 370 0.17 -20.04 -27.92
CA LEU A 370 0.29 -21.36 -28.53
C LEU A 370 0.19 -21.12 -30.05
N PRO A 371 1.18 -21.50 -30.87
CA PRO A 371 1.06 -21.35 -32.30
C PRO A 371 -0.15 -22.19 -32.74
N LEU A 372 -1.25 -21.53 -33.08
CA LEU A 372 -2.31 -22.07 -33.93
C LEU A 372 -1.69 -22.33 -35.30
N GLY A 373 -1.03 -23.47 -35.42
CA GLY A 373 -0.15 -23.75 -36.55
C GLY A 373 0.24 -25.22 -36.67
N MET A 374 -0.62 -26.17 -36.30
CA MET A 374 -0.65 -27.46 -37.00
C MET A 374 -1.77 -27.42 -38.04
N LYS A 375 -1.44 -26.86 -39.20
CA LYS A 375 -2.07 -27.24 -40.46
C LYS A 375 -1.02 -27.89 -41.36
N SER A 376 -1.41 -29.05 -41.89
CA SER A 376 -0.80 -29.86 -42.96
C SER A 376 0.38 -30.75 -42.52
N PHE A 377 0.49 -32.04 -42.86
CA PHE A 377 -0.06 -32.82 -43.98
C PHE A 377 -0.28 -34.30 -43.60
N ARG A 378 -1.44 -34.87 -43.95
CA ARG A 378 -1.59 -35.88 -45.03
C ARG A 378 -3.07 -36.01 -45.40
#